data_AF-A0A1H6WAA5-F1
#
_entry.id   AF-A0A1H6WAA5-F1
#
_cell.length_a   1.000
_cell.length_b   1.000
_cell.length_c   1.000
_cell.angle_alpha   90.00
_cell.angle_beta   90.00
_cell.angle_gamma   90.00
#
_symmetry.space_group_name_H-M   'P 1'
#
loop_
_entity.id
_entity.type
_entity.pdbx_description
1 polymer ?
#
loop_
_entity_poly.entity_id
_entity_poly.type
_entity_poly.pdbx_seq_one_letter_code
_entity_poly.pdbx_strand_id
1 'polypeptide(L)' 'MQSNSLPSKNVLVFGSGIALSILGFVLGGIIGSGIGFVAGLAMGERYYFYKKSQNEILRRIENLEKKVAEIQDTD' A
#
# COMPACT_ATOMS: atom_id res chain seq x y z
N MET A 1 21.57 12.01 15.81
CA MET A 1 21.52 10.60 16.24
C MET A 1 20.17 10.03 15.79
N GLN A 2 20.18 8.93 15.02
CA GLN A 2 19.00 8.25 14.48
C GLN A 2 18.13 7.67 15.60
N SER A 3 16.81 7.87 15.54
CA SER A 3 15.84 6.91 16.06
C SER A 3 15.02 6.37 14.90
N ASN A 4 15.43 5.19 14.41
CA ASN A 4 14.64 4.39 13.52
C ASN A 4 13.41 3.86 14.25
N SER A 5 12.22 4.26 13.84
CA SER A 5 11.07 3.36 13.86
C SER A 5 10.05 3.82 12.82
N LEU A 6 9.94 3.05 11.74
CA LEU A 6 8.77 3.03 10.87
C LEU A 6 7.91 1.80 11.26
N PRO A 7 7.05 1.84 12.29
CA PRO A 7 6.10 0.77 12.57
C PRO A 7 4.68 1.21 12.20
N SER A 8 4.40 1.64 10.96
CA SER A 8 3.05 2.16 10.63
C SER A 8 2.38 1.60 9.38
N LYS A 9 3.08 0.91 8.48
CA LYS A 9 2.46 0.41 7.23
C LYS A 9 1.93 -1.02 7.32
N ASN A 10 2.57 -1.92 8.07
CA ASN A 10 2.08 -3.29 8.21
C ASN A 10 0.83 -3.39 9.09
N VAL A 11 0.71 -2.51 10.10
CA VAL A 11 -0.45 -2.46 11.01
C VAL A 11 -1.72 -2.07 10.27
N LEU A 12 -1.62 -1.22 9.23
CA LEU A 12 -2.80 -0.71 8.54
C LEU A 12 -3.47 -1.76 7.65
N VAL A 13 -2.68 -2.64 7.02
CA VAL A 13 -3.20 -3.73 6.16
C VAL A 13 -3.71 -4.90 7.00
N PHE A 14 -3.02 -5.22 8.10
CA PHE A 14 -3.52 -6.22 9.05
C PHE A 14 -4.79 -5.73 9.78
N GLY A 15 -4.86 -4.45 10.11
CA GLY A 15 -5.98 -3.86 10.83
C GLY A 15 -7.29 -3.87 10.04
N SER A 16 -7.26 -3.55 8.75
CA SER A 16 -8.45 -3.56 7.90
C SER A 16 -8.97 -4.98 7.65
N GLY A 17 -8.08 -5.96 7.49
CA GLY A 17 -8.49 -7.36 7.32
C GLY A 17 -9.12 -7.95 8.57
N ILE A 18 -8.53 -7.71 9.74
CA ILE A 18 -9.09 -8.14 11.02
C ILE A 18 -10.45 -7.46 11.28
N ALA A 19 -10.58 -6.16 10.99
CA ALA A 19 -11.82 -5.43 11.16
C ALA A 19 -12.96 -5.98 10.27
N LEU A 20 -12.67 -6.29 9.01
CA LEU A 20 -13.64 -6.90 8.08
C LEU A 20 -14.01 -8.33 8.50
N SER A 21 -13.08 -9.12 9.02
CA SER A 21 -13.37 -10.43 9.59
C SER A 21 -14.29 -10.34 10.81
N ILE A 22 -14.03 -9.40 11.73
CA ILE A 22 -14.88 -9.20 12.91
C ILE A 22 -16.28 -8.74 12.49
N LEU A 23 -16.37 -7.79 11.56
CA LEU A 23 -17.65 -7.31 11.04
C LEU A 23 -18.42 -8.44 10.34
N GLY A 24 -17.72 -9.24 9.53
CA GLY A 24 -18.29 -10.43 8.89
C GLY A 24 -18.75 -11.48 9.90
N PHE A 25 -18.02 -11.67 10.99
CA PHE A 25 -18.42 -12.57 12.08
C PHE A 25 -19.74 -12.14 12.74
N VAL A 26 -19.89 -10.84 13.01
CA VAL A 26 -21.11 -10.29 13.62
C VAL A 26 -22.33 -10.51 12.71
N LEU A 27 -22.16 -10.37 11.39
CA LEU A 27 -23.26 -10.43 10.43
C LEU A 27 -23.59 -11.85 9.93
N GLY A 28 -22.61 -12.75 9.90
CA GLY A 28 -22.76 -14.07 9.26
C GLY A 28 -22.00 -15.20 9.94
N GLY A 29 -21.56 -15.00 11.18
CA GLY A 29 -20.82 -15.99 11.96
C GLY A 29 -19.50 -16.39 11.29
N ILE A 30 -19.11 -17.66 11.44
CA ILE A 30 -17.81 -18.17 10.96
C ILE A 30 -17.66 -17.97 9.44
N ILE A 31 -18.75 -18.16 8.68
CA ILE A 31 -18.74 -17.97 7.22
C ILE A 31 -18.47 -16.51 6.87
N GLY A 32 -19.18 -15.58 7.51
CA GLY A 32 -18.97 -14.15 7.30
C GLY A 32 -17.56 -13.69 7.70
N SER A 33 -17.00 -14.26 8.77
CA SER A 33 -15.61 -14.01 9.18
C SER A 33 -14.59 -14.44 8.12
N GLY A 34 -14.81 -15.60 7.51
CA GLY A 34 -13.95 -16.11 6.43
C GLY A 34 -13.97 -15.19 5.21
N ILE A 35 -15.16 -14.75 4.79
CA ILE A 35 -15.32 -13.81 3.67
C ILE A 35 -14.65 -12.47 3.99
N GLY A 36 -14.85 -11.94 5.20
CA GLY A 36 -14.22 -10.70 5.65
C GLY A 36 -12.70 -10.77 5.66
N PHE A 37 -12.13 -11.91 6.04
CA PHE A 37 -10.68 -12.14 6.03
C PHE A 37 -10.12 -12.11 4.61
N VAL A 38 -10.72 -12.86 3.69
CA VAL A 38 -10.29 -12.93 2.29
C VAL A 38 -10.43 -11.57 1.60
N ALA A 39 -11.53 -10.85 1.84
CA ALA A 39 -11.74 -9.50 1.32
C ALA A 39 -10.67 -8.51 1.84
N GLY A 40 -10.33 -8.60 3.12
CA GLY A 40 -9.27 -7.82 3.75
C GLY A 40 -7.90 -8.04 3.10
N LEU A 41 -7.53 -9.30 2.87
CA LEU A 41 -6.27 -9.65 2.20
C LEU A 41 -6.23 -9.12 0.76
N ALA A 42 -7.33 -9.28 0.00
CA ALA A 42 -7.42 -8.80 -1.37
C ALA A 42 -7.28 -7.27 -1.48
N MET A 43 -7.87 -6.52 -0.54
CA MET A 43 -7.69 -5.06 -0.46
C MET A 43 -6.24 -4.68 -0.11
N GLY A 44 -5.61 -5.43 0.80
CA GLY A 44 -4.21 -5.26 1.16
C GLY A 44 -3.25 -5.41 -0.02
N GLU A 45 -3.42 -6.46 -0.81
CA GLU A 45 -2.61 -6.69 -2.01
C GLU A 45 -2.80 -5.59 -3.05
N ARG A 46 -4.05 -5.21 -3.34
CA ARG A 46 -4.35 -4.11 -4.28
C ARG A 46 -3.69 -2.81 -3.85
N TYR A 47 -3.73 -2.48 -2.55
CA TYR A 47 -3.06 -1.29 -2.03
C TYR A 47 -1.53 -1.37 -2.18
N TYR A 48 -0.93 -2.53 -1.91
CA TYR A 48 0.50 -2.74 -2.08
C TYR A 48 0.94 -2.57 -3.54
N PHE A 49 0.22 -3.19 -4.48
CA PHE A 49 0.49 -3.06 -5.91
C PHE A 49 0.32 -1.63 -6.43
N TYR A 50 -0.75 -0.95 -6.00
CA TYR A 50 -0.99 0.43 -6.40
C TYR A 50 0.12 1.37 -5.93
N LYS A 51 0.56 1.21 -4.67
CA LYS A 51 1.63 2.03 -4.09
C LYS A 51 3.00 1.74 -4.72
N LYS A 52 3.27 0.48 -5.04
CA LYS A 52 4.49 0.08 -5.77
C LYS A 52 4.54 0.71 -7.16
N SER A 53 3.42 0.68 -7.89
CA SER A 53 3.32 1.28 -9.22
C SER A 53 3.48 2.80 -9.19
N GLN A 54 2.88 3.49 -8.22
CA GLN A 54 3.03 4.94 -8.04
C GLN A 54 4.49 5.34 -7.79
N ASN A 55 5.20 4.63 -6.91
CA ASN A 55 6.61 4.91 -6.66
C ASN A 55 7.49 4.69 -7.91
N GLU A 56 7.17 3.70 -8.72
CA GLU A 56 7.93 3.44 -9.95
C GLU A 56 7.69 4.50 -11.03
N ILE A 57 6.44 4.99 -11.14
CA ILE A 57 6.10 6.11 -12.03
C ILE A 57 6.80 7.39 -11.58
N LEU A 58 6.75 7.71 -10.29
CA LEU A 58 7.46 8.86 -9.71
C LEU A 58 8.97 8.80 -9.99
N ARG A 59 9.59 7.62 -9.83
CA ARG A 59 11.02 7.44 -10.13
C ARG A 59 11.35 7.65 -11.60
N ARG A 60 10.45 7.26 -12.52
CA ARG A 60 10.63 7.49 -13.96
C ARG A 60 10.50 8.97 -14.32
N ILE A 61 9.57 9.69 -13.70
CA ILE A 61 9.40 11.13 -13.90
C ILE A 61 10.64 11.88 -13.40
N GLU A 62 11.14 11.57 -12.21
CA GLU A 62 12.35 12.21 -11.66
C GLU A 62 13.58 12.00 -12.56
N ASN A 63 13.74 10.80 -13.13
CA ASN A 63 14.81 10.52 -14.08
C ASN A 63 14.66 11.27 -15.41
N LEU A 64 13.44 11.53 -15.87
CA LEU A 64 13.20 12.33 -17.06
C LEU A 64 13.48 13.81 -16.80
N GLU A 65 13.06 14.35 -15.66
CA GLU A 65 13.35 15.72 -15.25
C GLU A 65 14.86 15.99 -15.16
N LYS A 66 15.63 15.06 -14.56
CA LYS A 66 17.10 15.17 -14.52
C LYS A 66 17.74 15.19 -15.90
N LYS A 67 17.28 14.32 -16.82
CA LYS A 67 17.79 14.29 -18.20
C LYS A 67 17.45 15.57 -18.97
N VAL A 68 16.26 16.13 -18.77
CA VAL A 68 15.87 17.40 -19.40
C VAL A 68 16.72 18.56 -18.88
N ALA A 69 16.98 18.62 -17.57
CA ALA A 69 17.84 19.65 -16.98
C ALA A 69 19.29 19.58 -17.50
N GLU A 70 19.86 18.38 -17.63
CA GLU A 70 21.22 18.17 -18.15
C GLU A 70 21.36 18.63 -19.62
N ILE A 71 20.31 18.50 -20.42
CA ILE A 71 20.27 19.01 -21.81
C ILE A 71 20.17 20.54 -21.84
N GLN A 72 19.46 21.16 -20.90
CA GLN A 72 19.32 22.62 -20.83
C GLN A 72 20.58 23.35 -20.36
N ASP A 73 21.44 22.71 -19.56
CA ASP A 73 22.73 23.29 -19.11
C ASP A 73 23.87 23.15 -20.16
N THR A 74 23.60 22.53 -21.32
CA THR A 74 24.60 22.33 -22.40
C THR A 74 24.58 23.44 -23.47
N ASP A 75 23.67 24.41 -23.39
CA ASP A 75 23.63 25.63 -24.22
C ASP A 75 24.08 26.87 -23.43
#